data_AF-A0A9W9YMA0-F1
#
_entry.id   AF-A0A9W9YMA0-F1
#
_cell.length_a   1.000
_cell.length_b   1.000
_cell.length_c   1.000
_cell.angle_alpha   90.00
_cell.angle_beta   90.00
_cell.angle_gamma   90.00
#
_symmetry.space_group_name_H-M   'P 1'
#
loop_
_entity.id
_entity.type
_entity.pdbx_description
1 polymer ?
#
loop_
_entity_poly.entity_id
_entity_poly.type
_entity_poly.pdbx_seq_one_letter_code
_entity_poly.pdbx_strand_id
1 'polypeptide(L)'
;MAAVVRTKLNPSGLKQVLTQVEHKLGRTRDPDNKNAPRTIDLDISFWGNMTCEYNLNDGCAEKTWSIPDPDTCKHAHVIIPLADVTHRSSFIHW
;
A
#
# COMPACT_ATOMS: atom_id res chain seq x y z
N MET A 1 10.52 3.36 3.65
CA MET A 1 10.80 1.98 4.12
C MET A 1 9.88 1.03 3.37
N ALA A 2 10.29 -0.21 3.13
CA ALA A 2 9.43 -1.25 2.57
C ALA A 2 9.54 -2.54 3.39
N ALA A 3 8.57 -3.44 3.24
CA ALA A 3 8.57 -4.75 3.86
C ALA A 3 7.94 -5.78 2.91
N VAL A 4 8.47 -7.01 2.91
CA VAL A 4 7.87 -8.14 2.20
C VAL A 4 6.98 -8.91 3.16
N VAL A 5 5.71 -9.05 2.81
CA VAL A 5 4.72 -9.73 3.65
C VAL A 5 4.18 -10.95 2.93
N ARG A 6 4.27 -12.12 3.57
CA ARG A 6 3.56 -13.33 3.13
C ARG A 6 2.23 -13.42 3.88
N THR A 7 1.13 -13.52 3.14
CA THR A 7 -0.21 -13.57 3.72
C THR A 7 -1.11 -14.56 2.98
N LYS A 8 -2.16 -15.03 3.66
CA LYS A 8 -3.26 -15.80 3.07
C LYS A 8 -4.45 -14.92 2.66
N LEU A 9 -4.40 -13.63 2.99
CA LEU A 9 -5.43 -12.66 2.65
C LEU A 9 -5.33 -12.29 1.16
N ASN A 10 -6.44 -11.86 0.57
CA ASN A 10 -6.44 -11.17 -0.72
C ASN A 10 -6.07 -9.67 -0.53
N PRO A 11 -5.84 -8.90 -1.60
CA PRO A 11 -5.46 -7.48 -1.50
C PRO A 11 -6.41 -6.63 -0.66
N SER A 12 -7.73 -6.72 -0.87
CA SER A 12 -8.72 -5.98 -0.06
C SER A 12 -8.65 -6.34 1.42
N GLY A 13 -8.50 -7.63 1.75
CA GLY A 13 -8.37 -8.11 3.12
C GLY A 13 -7.08 -7.63 3.78
N LEU A 14 -5.95 -7.62 3.07
CA LEU A 14 -4.72 -7.04 3.59
C LEU A 14 -4.88 -5.53 3.80
N LYS A 15 -5.45 -4.79 2.84
CA LYS A 15 -5.66 -3.35 2.98
C LYS A 15 -6.54 -3.01 4.18
N GLN A 16 -7.58 -3.81 4.46
CA GLN A 16 -8.40 -3.65 5.66
C GLN A 16 -7.57 -3.78 6.95
N VAL A 17 -6.68 -4.77 7.03
CA VAL A 17 -5.78 -4.94 8.18
C VAL A 17 -4.80 -3.78 8.30
N LEU A 18 -4.22 -3.31 7.19
CA LEU A 18 -3.32 -2.15 7.19
C LEU A 18 -4.05 -0.90 7.72
N THR A 19 -5.25 -0.61 7.25
CA THR A 19 -6.08 0.50 7.76
C THR A 19 -6.32 0.39 9.27
N GLN A 20 -6.59 -0.83 9.78
CA GLN A 20 -6.73 -1.03 11.23
C GLN A 20 -5.44 -0.77 12.01
N VAL A 21 -4.29 -1.18 11.46
CA VAL A 21 -2.97 -0.91 12.06
C VAL A 21 -2.71 0.59 12.10
N GLU A 22 -2.97 1.29 10.99
CA GLU A 22 -2.83 2.74 10.92
C GLU A 22 -3.69 3.45 11.97
N HIS A 23 -4.96 3.07 12.12
CA HIS A 23 -5.84 3.64 13.14
C HIS A 23 -5.34 3.38 14.56
N LYS A 24 -4.86 2.15 14.85
CA LYS A 24 -4.29 1.82 16.16
C LYS A 24 -3.03 2.63 16.47
N LEU A 25 -2.28 3.02 15.45
CA LEU A 25 -1.09 3.86 15.55
C LEU A 25 -1.40 5.36 15.48
N GLY A 26 -2.68 5.75 15.58
CA GLY A 26 -3.08 7.15 15.69
C GLY A 26 -3.22 7.87 14.35
N ARG A 27 -3.43 7.16 13.24
CA ARG A 27 -3.89 7.80 12.00
C ARG A 27 -5.32 8.30 12.20
N THR A 28 -5.46 9.62 12.15
CA THR A 28 -6.73 10.34 12.11
C THR A 28 -6.88 10.97 10.73
N ARG A 29 -8.04 10.81 10.09
CA ARG A 29 -8.30 11.45 8.80
C ARG A 29 -8.98 12.79 9.03
N ASP A 30 -8.27 13.86 8.72
CA ASP A 30 -8.85 15.20 8.71
C ASP A 30 -9.75 15.34 7.46
N PRO A 31 -11.07 15.55 7.63
CA PRO A 31 -11.99 15.72 6.50
C PRO A 31 -11.77 17.04 5.76
N ASP A 32 -11.22 18.06 6.41
CA ASP A 32 -11.03 19.41 5.86
C ASP A 32 -9.61 19.59 5.28
N ASN A 33 -8.68 18.68 5.58
CA ASN A 33 -7.32 18.72 5.06
C ASN A 33 -6.82 17.34 4.58
N LYS A 34 -7.00 17.07 3.29
CA LYS A 34 -6.54 15.84 2.61
C LYS A 34 -5.04 15.56 2.78
N ASN A 35 -4.24 16.62 2.90
CA ASN A 35 -2.77 16.57 2.99
C ASN A 35 -2.27 16.82 4.43
N ALA A 36 -3.15 16.73 5.43
CA ALA A 36 -2.73 16.82 6.82
C ALA A 36 -1.65 15.76 7.12
N PRO A 37 -0.64 16.09 7.97
CA PRO A 37 0.38 15.13 8.36
C PRO A 37 -0.23 13.82 8.87
N ARG A 38 0.27 12.69 8.38
CA ARG A 38 -0.19 11.36 8.80
C ARG A 38 0.88 10.75 9.71
N THR A 39 0.46 10.21 10.86
CA THR A 39 1.35 9.52 11.80
C THR A 39 2.03 8.31 11.15
N ILE A 40 1.28 7.57 10.34
CA ILE A 40 1.78 6.46 9.52
C ILE A 40 0.89 6.26 8.29
N ASP A 41 1.49 5.79 7.20
CA ASP A 41 0.84 5.43 5.93
C ASP A 41 1.38 4.07 5.45
N LEU A 42 0.48 3.14 5.14
CA LEU A 42 0.77 1.77 4.74
C LEU A 42 0.05 1.44 3.43
N ASP A 43 0.85 1.24 2.38
CA ASP A 43 0.37 0.92 1.04
C ASP A 43 0.86 -0.43 0.52
N ILE A 44 0.08 -0.99 -0.41
CA ILE A 44 0.40 -2.22 -1.12
C ILE A 44 0.97 -1.82 -2.48
N SER A 45 2.31 -1.76 -2.60
CA SER A 45 2.96 -1.40 -3.86
C SER A 45 2.85 -2.48 -4.94
N PHE A 46 3.00 -3.75 -4.53
CA PHE A 46 2.99 -4.90 -5.44
C PHE A 46 2.30 -6.11 -4.80
N TRP A 47 1.83 -7.03 -5.63
CA TRP A 47 1.23 -8.30 -5.20
C TRP A 47 1.76 -9.47 -6.02
N GLY A 48 2.95 -9.94 -5.67
CA GLY A 48 3.69 -10.88 -6.51
C GLY A 48 3.83 -10.31 -7.93
N ASN A 49 3.47 -11.11 -8.93
CA ASN A 49 3.52 -10.71 -10.35
C ASN A 49 2.14 -10.31 -10.90
N MET A 50 1.16 -10.02 -10.03
CA MET A 50 -0.20 -9.70 -10.47
C MET A 50 -0.35 -8.23 -10.83
N THR A 51 -1.12 -7.96 -11.88
CA THR A 51 -1.70 -6.66 -12.17
C THR A 51 -3.21 -6.78 -11.99
N CYS A 52 -3.79 -6.03 -11.06
CA CYS A 52 -5.22 -6.09 -10.76
C CYS A 52 -5.71 -4.82 -10.08
N GLU A 53 -7.03 -4.68 -10.02
CA GLU A 53 -7.69 -3.68 -9.18
C GLU A 53 -8.44 -4.38 -8.04
N TYR A 54 -8.56 -3.69 -6.92
CA TYR A 54 -9.35 -4.17 -5.79
C TYR A 54 -10.11 -3.02 -5.14
N ASN A 55 -11.29 -3.34 -4.63
CA ASN A 55 -12.17 -2.40 -3.96
C ASN A 55 -12.20 -2.68 -2.46
N LEU A 56 -12.31 -1.62 -1.67
CA LEU A 56 -12.53 -1.68 -0.23
C LEU A 56 -13.27 -0.42 0.21
N ASN A 57 -14.23 -0.60 1.11
CA ASN A 57 -14.81 0.50 1.86
C ASN A 57 -13.88 0.84 3.04
N ASP A 58 -13.30 2.04 3.03
CA ASP A 58 -12.36 2.49 4.06
C ASP A 58 -13.03 3.11 5.29
N GLY A 59 -14.35 2.95 5.42
CA GLY A 59 -15.19 3.55 6.46
C GLY A 59 -15.78 4.91 6.06
N CYS A 60 -15.24 5.57 5.04
CA CYS A 60 -15.77 6.83 4.51
C CYS A 60 -16.39 6.66 3.11
N ALA A 61 -15.73 5.91 2.23
CA ALA A 61 -16.20 5.67 0.88
C ALA A 61 -15.68 4.34 0.34
N GLU A 62 -16.37 3.80 -0.65
CA GLU A 62 -15.80 2.75 -1.49
C GLU A 62 -14.71 3.35 -2.37
N LYS A 63 -13.54 2.71 -2.38
CA LYS A 63 -12.38 3.12 -3.14
C LYS A 63 -11.84 1.95 -3.94
N THR A 64 -11.27 2.27 -5.08
CA THR A 64 -10.55 1.35 -5.96
C THR A 64 -9.06 1.64 -5.87
N TRP A 65 -8.26 0.59 -5.72
CA TRP A 65 -6.80 0.64 -5.78
C TRP A 65 -6.31 -0.26 -6.92
N SER A 66 -5.22 0.16 -7.54
CA SER A 66 -4.54 -0.63 -8.56
C SER A 66 -3.28 -1.27 -7.99
N ILE A 67 -2.94 -2.45 -8.50
CA ILE A 67 -1.68 -3.14 -8.29
C ILE A 67 -1.04 -3.32 -9.67
N PRO A 68 0.22 -2.93 -9.89
CA PRO A 68 1.07 -2.18 -8.95
C PRO A 68 0.48 -0.81 -8.58
N ASP A 69 0.83 -0.30 -7.40
CA ASP A 69 0.41 1.05 -7.01
C ASP A 69 0.98 2.08 -8.02
N PRO A 70 0.14 2.98 -8.59
CA PRO A 70 0.56 3.88 -9.66
C PRO A 70 1.69 4.84 -9.29
N ASP A 71 1.90 5.12 -8.00
CA ASP A 71 2.89 6.06 -7.51
C ASP A 71 4.21 5.37 -7.14
N THR A 72 4.24 4.02 -7.13
CA THR A 72 5.42 3.20 -6.84
C THR A 72 6.66 3.62 -7.62
N CYS A 73 6.52 3.84 -8.93
CA CYS A 73 7.64 4.22 -9.80
C CYS A 73 7.85 5.74 -9.91
N LYS A 74 6.97 6.56 -9.32
CA LYS A 74 7.04 8.02 -9.40
C LYS A 74 7.94 8.63 -8.32
N HIS A 75 8.13 7.91 -7.21
CA HIS A 75 8.77 8.45 -6.03
C HIS A 75 9.98 7.62 -5.59
N ALA A 76 11.16 8.25 -5.57
CA ALA A 76 12.41 7.63 -5.16
C ALA A 76 12.32 7.01 -3.75
N HIS A 77 11.65 7.68 -2.82
CA HIS A 77 11.48 7.21 -1.44
C HIS A 77 10.57 5.96 -1.32
N VAL A 78 9.88 5.58 -2.39
CA VAL A 78 9.09 4.33 -2.49
C VAL A 78 9.93 3.25 -3.19
N ILE A 79 10.45 3.53 -4.39
CA ILE A 79 11.14 2.52 -5.19
C ILE A 79 12.47 2.06 -4.61
N ILE A 80 13.24 2.95 -3.97
CA ILE A 80 14.56 2.59 -3.40
C ILE A 80 14.38 1.57 -2.27
N PRO A 81 13.55 1.82 -1.22
CA PRO A 81 13.32 0.80 -0.20
C PRO A 81 12.72 -0.50 -0.73
N LEU A 82 11.89 -0.45 -1.78
CA LEU A 82 11.36 -1.66 -2.42
C LEU A 82 12.48 -2.49 -3.07
N ALA A 83 13.44 -1.84 -3.75
CA ALA A 83 14.61 -2.51 -4.30
C ALA A 83 15.49 -3.15 -3.21
N ASP A 84 15.60 -2.54 -2.03
CA ASP A 84 16.38 -3.06 -0.91
C ASP A 84 15.82 -4.36 -0.33
N VAL A 85 14.49 -4.52 -0.33
CA VAL A 85 13.82 -5.68 0.30
C VAL A 85 13.38 -6.75 -0.71
N THR A 86 13.56 -6.51 -2.01
CA THR A 86 13.18 -7.47 -3.06
C THR A 86 14.41 -8.13 -3.68
N HIS A 87 14.38 -9.47 -3.79
CA HIS A 87 15.42 -10.19 -4.51
C HIS A 87 15.22 -10.05 -6.02
N ARG A 88 16.33 -9.86 -6.75
CA ARG A 88 16.39 -9.59 -8.19
C ARG A 88 15.64 -10.60 -9.08
N SER A 89 15.43 -11.82 -8.60
CA SER A 89 14.71 -12.90 -9.31
C SER A 89 13.19 -12.75 -9.34
N SER A 90 12.62 -11.79 -8.59
CA SER A 90 11.19 -11.77 -8.31
C SER A 90 10.44 -10.54 -8.84
N PHE A 91 11.13 -9.51 -9.36
CA PHE A 91 10.48 -8.20 -9.52
C PHE A 91 10.74 -7.43 -10.83
N ILE A 92 11.67 -7.83 -11.69
CA ILE A 92 11.98 -7.01 -12.88
C ILE A 92 12.18 -7.86 -14.13
N HIS A 93 11.15 -7.91 -14.97
CA HIS A 93 11.31 -8.18 -16.40
C HIS A 93 11.10 -6.83 -17.08
N TRP A 94 12.19 -6.24 -17.59
CA TRP A 94 12.13 -5.06 -18.45
C TRP A 94 11.65 -5.45 -19.85
#